data_AF-A0A8B9YVC9-F1
#
_entry.id   AF-A0A8B9YVC9-F1
#
_cell.length_a   1.000
_cell.length_b   1.000
_cell.length_c   1.000
_cell.angle_alpha   90.00
_cell.angle_beta   90.00
_cell.angle_gamma   90.00
#
_symmetry.space_group_name_H-M   'P 1'
#
loop_
_entity.id
_entity.type
_entity.pdbx_description
1 polymer ?
#
loop_
_entity_poly.entity_id
_entity_poly.type
_entity_poly.pdbx_seq_one_letter_code
_entity_poly.pdbx_strand_id
1 'polypeptide(L)'
;CKAKSYQCLGRMLLAALYCLLWSFRTSAGHFPRACASSKSLTEKECCPPWVGDGSPCGRLSGRGSCQDVILSTAPLGPQFPFTGVDDRESWPSIFYNRTCQCFGNFMGFNCGSCKFGFRDPLHRKATFGEKKHL
;
A
#
# COMPACT_ATOMS: atom_id res chain seq x y z
N CYS A 1 22.01 -25.28 -45.38
CA CYS A 1 21.14 -24.09 -45.15
C CYS A 1 20.01 -24.26 -44.12
N LYS A 2 19.55 -25.46 -43.74
CA LYS A 2 18.46 -25.63 -42.75
C LYS A 2 18.88 -25.41 -41.28
N ALA A 3 20.08 -25.84 -40.86
CA ALA A 3 20.57 -25.68 -39.48
C ALA A 3 20.69 -24.21 -39.02
N LYS A 4 21.08 -23.30 -39.92
CA LYS A 4 21.12 -21.84 -39.64
C LYS A 4 19.72 -21.23 -39.49
N SER A 5 18.70 -21.82 -40.13
CA SER A 5 17.29 -21.37 -40.01
C SER A 5 16.69 -21.75 -38.64
N TYR A 6 16.94 -22.99 -38.18
CA TYR A 6 16.49 -23.45 -36.86
C TYR A 6 17.16 -22.70 -35.70
N GLN A 7 18.43 -22.30 -35.85
CA GLN A 7 19.15 -21.49 -34.86
C GLN A 7 18.54 -20.07 -34.70
N CYS A 8 18.09 -19.46 -35.81
CA CYS A 8 17.45 -18.14 -35.80
C CYS A 8 16.02 -18.20 -35.25
N LEU A 9 15.23 -19.22 -35.63
CA LEU A 9 13.89 -19.42 -35.07
C LEU A 9 13.94 -19.65 -33.54
N GLY A 10 14.88 -20.46 -33.05
CA GLY A 10 15.04 -20.72 -31.61
C GLY A 10 15.40 -19.46 -30.81
N ARG A 11 16.26 -18.58 -31.36
CA ARG A 11 16.62 -17.30 -30.73
C ARG A 11 15.47 -16.29 -30.73
N MET A 12 14.68 -16.24 -31.80
CA MET A 12 13.49 -15.38 -31.85
C MET A 12 12.40 -15.87 -30.88
N LEU A 13 12.22 -17.18 -30.73
CA LEU A 13 11.28 -17.75 -29.77
C LEU A 13 11.71 -17.46 -28.31
N LEU A 14 13.00 -17.61 -28.01
CA LEU A 14 13.56 -17.28 -26.69
C LEU A 14 13.43 -15.78 -26.38
N ALA A 15 13.69 -14.90 -27.35
CA ALA A 15 13.52 -13.47 -27.19
C ALA A 15 12.04 -13.10 -26.99
N ALA A 16 11.12 -13.73 -27.73
CA ALA A 16 9.68 -13.53 -27.56
C ALA A 16 9.20 -13.99 -26.17
N LEU A 17 9.65 -15.17 -25.70
CA LEU A 17 9.34 -15.67 -24.35
C LEU A 17 9.89 -14.74 -23.26
N TYR A 18 11.12 -14.25 -23.42
CA TYR A 18 11.73 -13.29 -22.49
C TYR A 18 10.95 -11.96 -22.47
N CYS A 19 10.54 -11.44 -23.63
CA CYS A 19 9.70 -10.25 -23.72
C CYS A 19 8.32 -10.44 -23.07
N LEU A 20 7.70 -11.61 -23.25
CA LEU A 20 6.42 -11.94 -22.61
C LEU A 20 6.56 -12.03 -21.08
N LEU A 21 7.63 -12.66 -20.57
CA LEU A 21 7.93 -12.74 -19.13
C LEU A 21 8.20 -11.36 -18.52
N TRP A 22 8.82 -10.45 -19.27
CA TRP A 22 9.06 -9.05 -18.84
C TRP A 22 7.82 -8.16 -18.94
N SER A 23 6.79 -8.59 -19.67
CA SER A 23 5.53 -7.87 -19.83
C SER A 23 4.58 -8.08 -18.64
N PHE A 24 4.81 -9.08 -17.78
CA PHE A 24 4.10 -9.25 -16.51
C PHE A 24 4.58 -8.22 -15.48
N ARG A 25 4.32 -6.95 -15.74
CA ARG A 25 4.50 -5.91 -14.72
C ARG A 25 3.44 -6.10 -13.66
N THR A 26 3.89 -6.27 -12.42
CA THR A 26 2.99 -6.24 -11.27
C THR A 26 2.34 -4.86 -11.22
N SER A 27 1.01 -4.80 -11.31
CA SER A 27 0.28 -3.55 -11.10
C SER A 27 0.45 -3.12 -9.64
N ALA A 28 0.72 -1.82 -9.44
CA ALA A 28 0.74 -1.19 -8.14
C ALA A 28 -0.65 -0.60 -7.88
N GLY A 29 -1.30 -1.00 -6.78
CA GLY A 29 -2.56 -0.44 -6.33
C GLY A 29 -2.33 0.65 -5.28
N HIS A 30 -3.33 1.53 -5.09
CA HIS A 30 -3.33 2.51 -4.02
C HIS A 30 -3.43 1.82 -2.64
N PHE A 31 -4.30 0.81 -2.52
CA PHE A 31 -4.44 0.02 -1.30
C PHE A 31 -3.36 -1.06 -1.17
N PRO A 32 -2.93 -1.39 0.05
CA PRO A 32 -2.02 -2.52 0.28
C PRO A 32 -2.60 -3.80 -0.30
N ARG A 33 -1.77 -4.64 -0.94
CA ARG A 33 -2.23 -5.93 -1.48
C ARG A 33 -2.90 -6.82 -0.44
N ALA A 34 -2.46 -6.73 0.81
CA ALA A 34 -3.06 -7.46 1.93
C ALA A 34 -4.53 -7.07 2.21
N CYS A 35 -4.95 -5.86 1.83
CA CYS A 35 -6.33 -5.38 2.00
C CYS A 35 -7.13 -5.39 0.70
N ALA A 36 -6.48 -5.54 -0.47
CA ALA A 36 -7.15 -5.67 -1.77
C ALA A 36 -7.77 -7.07 -1.98
N SER A 37 -8.58 -7.53 -1.02
CA SER A 37 -9.32 -8.79 -1.06
C SER A 37 -10.82 -8.56 -0.88
N SER A 38 -11.65 -9.44 -1.45
CA SER A 38 -13.11 -9.37 -1.29
C SER A 38 -13.53 -9.37 0.18
N LYS A 39 -12.84 -10.18 1.02
CA LYS A 39 -13.08 -10.24 2.46
C LYS A 39 -12.90 -8.87 3.12
N SER A 40 -11.72 -8.25 2.94
CA SER A 40 -11.38 -6.97 3.57
C SER A 40 -12.29 -5.83 3.09
N LEU A 41 -12.66 -5.82 1.81
CA LEU A 41 -13.58 -4.82 1.24
C LEU A 41 -15.03 -5.02 1.73
N THR A 42 -15.48 -6.26 1.89
CA THR A 42 -16.84 -6.57 2.37
C THR A 42 -16.97 -6.26 3.86
N GLU A 43 -15.95 -6.61 4.65
CA GLU A 43 -15.88 -6.32 6.09
C GLU A 43 -15.57 -4.83 6.36
N LYS A 44 -15.17 -4.07 5.34
CA LYS A 44 -14.69 -2.68 5.43
C LYS A 44 -13.60 -2.50 6.49
N GLU A 45 -12.71 -3.47 6.62
CA GLU A 45 -11.60 -3.45 7.58
C GLU A 45 -10.27 -3.78 6.90
N CYS A 46 -9.27 -2.89 7.05
CA CYS A 46 -7.91 -3.07 6.55
C CYS A 46 -6.91 -2.99 7.71
N CYS A 47 -6.72 -4.13 8.38
CA CYS A 47 -5.81 -4.26 9.52
C CYS A 47 -4.90 -5.49 9.40
N PRO A 48 -3.95 -5.50 8.45
CA PRO A 48 -3.12 -6.66 8.19
C PRO A 48 -2.14 -6.94 9.34
N PRO A 49 -1.74 -8.22 9.50
CA PRO A 49 -0.80 -8.61 10.54
C PRO A 49 0.58 -8.00 10.30
N TRP A 50 1.26 -7.65 11.38
CA TRP A 50 2.67 -7.26 11.34
C TRP A 50 3.57 -8.49 11.39
N VAL A 51 4.62 -8.53 10.56
CA VAL A 51 5.49 -9.71 10.41
C VAL A 51 6.23 -10.08 11.70
N GLY A 52 6.49 -9.11 12.59
CA GLY A 52 7.26 -9.38 13.80
C GLY A 52 6.50 -10.13 14.89
N ASP A 53 5.21 -9.85 15.11
CA ASP A 53 4.40 -10.49 16.16
C ASP A 53 3.14 -11.20 15.66
N GLY A 54 2.87 -11.17 14.35
CA GLY A 54 1.70 -11.77 13.71
C GLY A 54 0.36 -11.10 14.06
N SER A 55 0.36 -10.08 14.92
CA SER A 55 -0.85 -9.41 15.38
C SER A 55 -1.29 -8.31 14.42
N PRO A 56 -2.60 -8.05 14.29
CA PRO A 56 -3.10 -6.96 13.45
C PRO A 56 -2.52 -5.63 13.93
N CYS A 57 -1.94 -4.86 13.01
CA CYS A 57 -1.32 -3.56 13.30
C CYS A 57 -0.18 -3.59 14.34
N GLY A 58 0.41 -4.76 14.63
CA GLY A 58 1.46 -4.90 15.64
C GLY A 58 0.99 -4.60 17.06
N ARG A 59 -0.27 -4.93 17.37
CA ARG A 59 -0.91 -4.70 18.68
C ARG A 59 -0.15 -5.35 19.84
N LEU A 60 0.33 -6.58 19.67
CA LEU A 60 1.04 -7.30 20.75
C LEU A 60 2.39 -6.64 21.08
N SER A 61 3.02 -6.00 20.09
CA SER A 61 4.25 -5.24 20.25
C SER A 61 4.03 -3.76 20.63
N GLY A 62 2.78 -3.35 20.87
CA GLY A 62 2.44 -1.96 21.21
C GLY A 62 2.69 -0.96 20.07
N ARG A 63 2.73 -1.41 18.80
CA ARG A 63 3.01 -0.54 17.64
C ARG A 63 1.79 0.22 17.16
N GLY A 64 0.60 -0.34 17.36
CA GLY A 64 -0.66 0.22 16.90
C GLY A 64 -1.84 -0.65 17.26
N SER A 65 -3.02 -0.25 16.83
CA SER A 65 -4.23 -1.05 16.95
C SER A 65 -5.16 -0.80 15.76
N CYS A 66 -6.02 -1.77 15.47
CA CYS A 66 -7.08 -1.61 14.48
C CYS A 66 -8.21 -0.78 15.08
N GLN A 67 -8.45 0.40 14.51
CA GLN A 67 -9.41 1.38 15.04
C GLN A 67 -10.28 1.96 13.91
N ASP A 68 -11.40 2.56 14.29
CA ASP A 68 -12.27 3.26 13.35
C ASP A 68 -11.55 4.46 12.72
N VAL A 69 -11.82 4.69 11.44
CA VAL A 69 -11.29 5.81 10.68
C VAL A 69 -11.94 7.10 11.20
N ILE A 70 -11.11 8.06 11.57
CA ILE A 70 -11.57 9.39 11.97
C ILE A 70 -11.74 10.24 10.70
N LEU A 71 -12.98 10.60 10.39
CA LEU A 71 -13.31 11.44 9.25
C LEU A 71 -13.33 12.92 9.64
N SER A 72 -13.03 13.78 8.66
CA SER A 72 -13.15 15.22 8.84
C SER A 72 -14.62 15.63 8.95
N THR A 73 -14.93 16.50 9.90
CA THR A 73 -16.25 17.13 10.06
C THR A 73 -16.31 18.53 9.44
N ALA A 74 -15.27 18.93 8.70
CA ALA A 74 -15.22 20.22 8.02
C ALA A 74 -16.35 20.33 6.97
N PRO A 75 -16.95 21.52 6.80
CA PRO A 75 -18.01 21.71 5.82
C PRO A 75 -17.49 21.55 4.39
N LEU A 76 -18.32 20.98 3.52
CA LEU A 76 -18.03 20.85 2.09
C LEU A 76 -18.10 22.23 1.42
N GLY A 77 -17.14 22.50 0.53
CA GLY A 77 -17.14 23.73 -0.26
C GLY A 77 -18.24 23.71 -1.33
N PRO A 78 -18.86 24.86 -1.65
CA PRO A 78 -19.95 24.93 -2.63
C PRO A 78 -19.50 24.61 -4.07
N GLN A 79 -18.19 24.47 -4.32
CA GLN A 79 -17.63 24.10 -5.63
C GLN A 79 -17.94 22.65 -6.01
N PHE A 80 -18.32 21.82 -5.05
CA PHE A 80 -18.65 20.41 -5.27
C PHE A 80 -20.08 20.14 -4.81
N PRO A 81 -21.09 20.35 -5.68
CA PRO A 81 -22.51 20.24 -5.35
C PRO A 81 -23.05 18.80 -5.41
N PHE A 82 -22.17 17.80 -5.40
CA PHE A 82 -22.55 16.38 -5.44
C PHE A 82 -22.39 15.76 -4.06
N THR A 83 -23.24 14.79 -3.73
CA THR A 83 -23.18 14.06 -2.46
C THR A 83 -23.44 12.59 -2.72
N GLY A 84 -22.56 11.74 -2.21
CA GLY A 84 -22.61 10.29 -2.41
C GLY A 84 -22.28 9.84 -3.83
N VAL A 85 -21.61 10.68 -4.63
CA VAL A 85 -21.29 10.37 -6.03
C VAL A 85 -19.81 10.01 -6.18
N ASP A 86 -18.94 10.63 -5.39
CA ASP A 86 -17.50 10.44 -5.47
C ASP A 86 -16.98 9.67 -4.25
N ASP A 87 -16.34 8.52 -4.50
CA ASP A 87 -15.77 7.64 -3.46
C ASP A 87 -14.74 8.34 -2.56
N ARG A 88 -14.31 9.56 -2.93
CA ARG A 88 -13.35 10.39 -2.22
C ARG A 88 -13.98 11.36 -1.22
N GLU A 89 -15.30 11.57 -1.24
CA GLU A 89 -15.99 12.58 -0.39
C GLU A 89 -15.74 12.40 1.11
N SER A 90 -15.55 11.16 1.56
CA SER A 90 -15.20 10.82 2.94
C SER A 90 -14.09 9.79 2.97
N TRP A 91 -13.09 9.98 2.13
CA TRP A 91 -11.99 9.03 1.99
C TRP A 91 -11.38 8.64 3.35
N PRO A 92 -11.16 7.35 3.65
CA PRO A 92 -11.43 6.14 2.84
C PRO A 92 -12.75 5.38 3.17
N SER A 93 -13.75 6.00 3.79
CA SER A 93 -14.92 5.33 4.42
C SER A 93 -15.79 4.48 3.48
N ILE A 94 -15.77 4.78 2.19
CA ILE A 94 -16.46 3.95 1.19
C ILE A 94 -15.88 2.54 1.16
N PHE A 95 -14.56 2.41 1.30
CA PHE A 95 -13.82 1.15 1.25
C PHE A 95 -13.57 0.54 2.63
N TYR A 96 -13.10 1.35 3.59
CA TYR A 96 -12.74 0.88 4.92
C TYR A 96 -13.23 1.83 6.00
N ASN A 97 -13.95 1.27 6.96
CA ASN A 97 -14.34 1.94 8.19
C ASN A 97 -13.28 1.78 9.26
N ARG A 98 -12.44 0.73 9.19
CA ARG A 98 -11.42 0.42 10.18
C ARG A 98 -10.04 0.24 9.56
N THR A 99 -9.04 0.90 10.14
CA THR A 99 -7.65 0.86 9.66
C THR A 99 -6.66 0.87 10.83
N CYS A 100 -5.40 0.54 10.56
CA CYS A 100 -4.36 0.58 11.57
C CYS A 100 -4.02 2.02 12.00
N GLN A 101 -4.24 2.32 13.28
CA GLN A 101 -3.73 3.54 13.91
C GLN A 101 -2.45 3.22 14.69
N CYS A 102 -1.32 3.74 14.22
CA CYS A 102 -0.01 3.47 14.80
C CYS A 102 0.32 4.43 15.94
N PHE A 103 0.97 3.91 16.97
CA PHE A 103 1.37 4.66 18.17
C PHE A 103 2.83 5.12 18.08
N GLY A 104 3.20 6.11 18.89
CA GLY A 104 4.57 6.62 18.99
C GLY A 104 5.12 7.09 17.63
N ASN A 105 6.30 6.58 17.25
CA ASN A 105 6.93 6.90 15.96
C ASN A 105 6.79 5.77 14.93
N PHE A 106 5.81 4.87 15.08
CA PHE A 106 5.49 3.88 14.06
C PHE A 106 4.55 4.46 13.00
N MET A 107 4.61 3.90 11.80
CA MET A 107 3.74 4.21 10.66
C MET A 107 3.68 3.03 9.68
N GLY A 108 3.03 3.25 8.54
CA GLY A 108 2.81 2.24 7.51
C GLY A 108 1.51 1.48 7.73
N PHE A 109 1.10 0.72 6.71
CA PHE A 109 -0.22 0.10 6.66
C PHE A 109 -0.46 -0.99 7.72
N ASN A 110 0.59 -1.54 8.33
CA ASN A 110 0.55 -2.51 9.43
C ASN A 110 1.37 -2.06 10.66
N CYS A 111 1.73 -0.76 10.74
CA CYS A 111 2.59 -0.20 11.79
C CYS A 111 4.00 -0.80 11.88
N GLY A 112 4.47 -1.45 10.82
CA GLY A 112 5.80 -2.06 10.76
C GLY A 112 6.94 -1.10 10.39
N SER A 113 6.63 0.12 9.97
CA SER A 113 7.62 1.13 9.56
C SER A 113 7.75 2.26 10.58
N CYS A 114 8.78 3.09 10.45
CA CYS A 114 8.99 4.26 11.31
C CYS A 114 8.56 5.54 10.59
N LYS A 115 8.07 6.53 11.34
CA LYS A 115 7.71 7.86 10.83
C LYS A 115 8.90 8.51 10.13
N PHE A 116 8.61 9.38 9.17
CA PHE A 116 9.65 10.13 8.47
C PHE A 116 10.54 10.86 9.49
N GLY A 117 11.86 10.78 9.31
CA GLY A 117 12.86 11.31 10.25
C GLY A 117 13.34 10.33 11.33
N PHE A 118 12.69 9.17 11.46
CA PHE A 118 13.07 8.10 12.40
C PHE A 118 13.53 6.87 11.61
N ARG A 119 14.61 6.23 12.06
CA ARG A 119 15.24 5.11 11.34
C ARG A 119 15.25 3.78 12.10
N ASP A 120 14.80 3.76 13.35
CA ASP A 120 15.02 2.63 14.26
C ASP A 120 13.85 2.48 15.27
N PRO A 121 13.43 1.25 15.63
CA PRO A 121 12.55 0.97 16.78
C PRO A 121 12.93 1.70 18.07
N LEU A 122 14.19 2.08 18.23
CA LEU A 122 14.70 2.89 19.35
C LEU A 122 14.36 4.39 19.26
N HIS A 123 13.54 4.84 18.30
CA HIS A 123 13.11 6.24 18.15
C HIS A 123 14.26 7.25 17.93
N ARG A 124 15.40 6.80 17.41
CA ARG A 124 16.51 7.72 17.06
C ARG A 124 16.12 8.57 15.86
N LYS A 125 16.11 9.90 16.04
CA LYS A 125 16.09 10.90 14.95
C LYS A 125 17.36 10.73 14.14
N ALA A 126 17.28 10.33 12.88
CA ALA A 126 18.51 10.07 12.10
C ALA A 126 18.42 10.41 10.61
N THR A 127 17.39 11.11 10.13
CA THR A 127 17.33 11.48 8.70
C THR A 127 16.67 12.82 8.44
N PHE A 128 17.46 13.84 8.18
CA PHE A 128 17.03 14.95 7.34
C PHE A 128 17.30 14.53 5.89
N GLY A 129 16.26 14.21 5.13
CA GLY A 129 16.39 13.99 3.70
C GLY A 129 16.54 15.33 3.00
N GLU A 130 17.67 15.59 2.38
CA GLU A 130 17.85 16.81 1.57
C GLU A 130 17.00 16.67 0.31
N LYS A 131 15.95 17.49 0.19
CA LYS A 131 15.17 17.59 -1.05
C LYS A 131 16.02 18.33 -2.06
N LYS A 132 16.71 17.58 -2.94
CA LYS A 132 17.31 18.18 -4.13
C LYS A 132 16.17 18.69 -5.00
N HIS A 133 16.08 20.00 -5.17
CA HIS A 133 15.18 20.60 -6.15
C HIS A 133 15.61 20.09 -7.53
N LEU A 134 14.77 19.23 -8.14
CA LEU A 134 14.80 18.95 -9.57
C LEU A 134 13.98 20.02 -10.28
#